data_AF-A0A1T4K373-F1
#
_entry.id   AF-A0A1T4K373-F1
#
_cell.length_a   1.000
_cell.length_b   1.000
_cell.length_c   1.000
_cell.angle_alpha   90.00
_cell.angle_beta   90.00
_cell.angle_gamma   90.00
#
_symmetry.space_group_name_H-M   'P 1'
#
loop_
_entity.id
_entity.type
_entity.pdbx_description
1 polymer ?
#
loop_
_entity_poly.entity_id
_entity_poly.type
_entity_poly.pdbx_seq_one_letter_code
_entity_poly.pdbx_strand_id
1 'polypeptide(L)' 'MTTAQSESLVSRIVEKNVQLLMNDFSIDMESAFGFVYKSRVFEALNDPETGLRARSPDYIYELIREEFLKK' A
#
# COMPACT_ATOMS: atom_id res chain seq x y z
N MET A 1 -5.12 23.58 1.04
CA MET A 1 -4.06 22.68 0.52
C MET A 1 -4.77 21.58 -0.25
N THR A 2 -4.50 21.48 -1.55
CA THR A 2 -5.32 20.83 -2.58
C THR A 2 -5.36 19.31 -2.43
N THR A 3 -6.56 18.72 -2.46
CA THR A 3 -6.86 17.28 -2.45
C THR A 3 -6.01 16.44 -3.41
N ALA A 4 -5.55 17.02 -4.52
CA ALA A 4 -4.66 16.39 -5.50
C ALA A 4 -3.29 15.94 -4.93
N GLN A 5 -2.78 16.61 -3.89
CA GLN A 5 -1.50 16.25 -3.30
C GLN A 5 -1.60 14.91 -2.53
N SER A 6 -2.72 14.67 -1.86
CA SER A 6 -2.97 13.45 -1.09
C SER A 6 -3.13 12.21 -1.97
N GLU A 7 -3.84 12.33 -3.10
CA GLU A 7 -4.03 11.23 -4.06
C GLU A 7 -2.71 10.81 -4.72
N SER A 8 -1.84 11.79 -5.01
CA SER A 8 -0.52 11.52 -5.57
C SER A 8 0.41 10.76 -4.61
N LEU A 9 0.27 10.99 -3.29
CA LEU A 9 1.06 10.30 -2.27
C LEU A 9 0.60 8.85 -2.10
N VAL A 10 -0.72 8.61 -2.04
CA VAL A 10 -1.27 7.25 -1.95
C VAL A 10 -0.87 6.42 -3.17
N SER A 11 -0.96 6.99 -4.38
CA SER A 11 -0.59 6.30 -5.61
C SER A 11 0.89 5.86 -5.60
N ARG A 12 1.80 6.75 -5.16
CA ARG A 12 3.23 6.41 -5.01
C ARG A 12 3.48 5.33 -3.98
N ILE A 13 2.76 5.36 -2.86
CA ILE A 13 2.84 4.32 -1.83
C ILE A 13 2.39 3.00 -2.43
N VAL A 14 1.25 2.95 -3.11
CA VAL A 14 0.74 1.73 -3.75
C VAL A 14 1.74 1.20 -4.78
N GLU A 15 2.23 2.02 -5.70
CA GLU A 15 3.20 1.62 -6.73
C GLU A 15 4.48 1.02 -6.11
N LYS A 16 5.03 1.65 -5.06
CA LYS A 16 6.21 1.12 -4.35
C LYS A 16 5.91 -0.24 -3.71
N ASN A 17 4.77 -0.38 -3.03
CA ASN A 17 4.39 -1.64 -2.39
C ASN A 17 4.15 -2.76 -3.40
N VAL A 18 3.54 -2.45 -4.55
CA VAL A 18 3.34 -3.40 -5.65
C VAL A 18 4.69 -3.89 -6.18
N GLN A 19 5.62 -2.99 -6.46
CA GLN A 19 6.96 -3.37 -6.93
C GLN A 19 7.69 -4.27 -5.92
N LEU A 20 7.61 -3.94 -4.63
CA LEU A 20 8.24 -4.74 -3.58
C LEU A 20 7.58 -6.12 -3.45
N LEU A 21 6.25 -6.22 -3.54
CA LEU A 21 5.56 -7.51 -3.53
C LEU A 21 5.92 -8.37 -4.74
N MET A 22 5.97 -7.77 -5.93
CA MET A 22 6.38 -8.46 -7.15
C MET A 22 7.81 -9.00 -7.02
N ASN A 23 8.73 -8.21 -6.48
CA ASN A 23 10.12 -8.64 -6.28
C ASN A 23 10.26 -9.72 -5.21
N ASP A 24 9.58 -9.57 -4.06
CA ASP A 24 9.71 -10.50 -2.93
C ASP A 24 9.00 -11.83 -3.18
N PHE A 25 7.85 -11.81 -3.85
CA PHE A 25 7.00 -12.99 -4.03
C PHE A 25 6.92 -13.50 -5.47
N SER A 26 7.63 -12.85 -6.41
CA SER A 26 7.61 -13.19 -7.85
C SER A 26 6.19 -13.29 -8.43
N ILE A 27 5.27 -12.46 -7.93
CA ILE A 27 3.90 -12.38 -8.44
C ILE A 27 3.79 -11.35 -9.58
N ASP A 28 2.80 -11.53 -10.43
CA ASP A 28 2.52 -10.58 -11.49
C ASP A 28 1.94 -9.25 -10.96
N MET A 29 2.05 -8.21 -11.78
CA MET A 29 1.62 -6.87 -11.44
C MET A 29 0.11 -6.79 -11.11
N GLU A 30 -0.72 -7.52 -11.84
CA GLU A 30 -2.18 -7.48 -11.68
C GLU A 30 -2.60 -8.13 -10.35
N SER A 31 -2.00 -9.27 -10.01
CA SER A 31 -2.14 -9.95 -8.72
C SER A 31 -1.67 -9.07 -7.56
N ALA A 32 -0.53 -8.38 -7.72
CA ALA A 32 0.01 -7.48 -6.71
C ALA A 32 -0.90 -6.27 -6.47
N PHE A 33 -1.33 -5.57 -7.53
CA PHE A 33 -2.31 -4.48 -7.40
C PHE A 33 -3.63 -4.97 -6.81
N GLY A 34 -4.14 -6.09 -7.31
CA GLY A 34 -5.39 -6.69 -6.85
C GLY A 34 -5.34 -7.05 -5.37
N PHE A 35 -4.17 -7.43 -4.85
CA PHE A 35 -3.98 -7.62 -3.41
C PHE A 35 -3.92 -6.30 -2.67
N VAL A 36 -3.06 -5.36 -3.08
CA VAL A 36 -2.86 -4.09 -2.37
C VAL A 36 -4.17 -3.31 -2.27
N TYR A 37 -4.95 -3.20 -3.35
CA TYR A 37 -6.25 -2.51 -3.32
C TYR A 37 -7.31 -3.18 -2.45
N LYS A 38 -7.19 -4.49 -2.19
CA LYS A 38 -8.08 -5.26 -1.30
C LYS A 38 -7.52 -5.40 0.13
N SER A 39 -6.31 -4.90 0.38
CA SER A 39 -5.67 -4.96 1.69
C SER A 39 -6.30 -3.95 2.64
N ARG A 40 -6.30 -4.28 3.94
CA ARG A 40 -6.81 -3.35 4.96
C ARG A 40 -5.87 -2.15 5.10
N VAL A 41 -4.60 -2.31 4.73
CA VAL A 41 -3.62 -1.23 4.67
C VAL A 41 -4.05 -0.15 3.68
N PHE A 42 -4.59 -0.52 2.51
CA PHE A 42 -5.08 0.45 1.53
C PHE A 42 -6.34 1.17 2.00
N GLU A 43 -7.26 0.47 2.67
CA GLU A 43 -8.42 1.10 3.32
C GLU A 43 -7.96 2.10 4.38
N ALA A 44 -7.00 1.70 5.24
CA ALA A 44 -6.42 2.57 6.25
C ALA A 44 -5.65 3.76 5.65
N LEU A 45 -4.98 3.61 4.50
CA LEU A 45 -4.35 4.72 3.79
C LEU A 45 -5.35 5.72 3.23
N ASN A 46 -6.60 5.32 2.98
CA ASN A 46 -7.65 6.24 2.54
C ASN A 46 -8.43 6.85 3.69
N ASP A 47 -8.39 6.22 4.86
CA ASP A 47 -9.00 6.73 6.08
C ASP A 47 -8.08 7.74 6.81
N PRO A 48 -8.46 9.02 6.90
CA PRO A 48 -7.69 10.03 7.61
C PRO A 48 -7.61 9.79 9.13
N GLU A 49 -8.51 9.02 9.73
CA GLU A 49 -8.54 8.77 11.18
C GLU A 49 -7.46 7.77 11.63
N THR A 50 -6.93 6.94 10.72
CA THR A 50 -5.90 5.95 11.05
C THR A 50 -4.52 6.56 11.27
N GLY A 51 -4.27 7.76 10.75
CA GLY A 51 -2.96 8.42 10.77
C GLY A 51 -1.88 7.67 9.99
N LEU A 52 -2.22 6.65 9.19
CA LEU A 52 -1.25 5.77 8.55
C LEU A 52 -0.40 6.49 7.51
N ARG A 53 -0.96 7.50 6.84
CA ARG A 53 -0.25 8.40 5.91
C ARG A 53 0.92 9.16 6.55
N ALA A 54 0.93 9.30 7.88
CA ALA A 54 2.02 9.95 8.63
C ALA A 54 3.15 8.98 9.04
N ARG A 55 3.00 7.67 8.77
CA ARG A 55 4.02 6.67 9.07
C ARG A 55 5.06 6.57 7.95
N SER A 56 6.17 5.90 8.24
CA SER A 56 7.20 5.66 7.23
C SER A 56 6.70 4.72 6.14
N PRO A 57 7.17 4.87 4.88
CA PRO A 57 6.84 3.96 3.79
C PRO A 57 7.19 2.49 4.08
N ASP A 58 8.26 2.25 4.83
CA ASP A 58 8.72 0.89 5.13
C ASP A 58 7.78 0.19 6.13
N TYR A 59 7.24 0.93 7.11
CA TYR A 59 6.21 0.41 8.02
C TYR A 59 4.93 0.02 7.26
N ILE A 60 4.52 0.85 6.29
CA ILE A 60 3.35 0.56 5.45
C ILE A 60 3.59 -0.73 4.64
N TYR A 61 4.79 -0.93 4.12
CA TYR A 61 5.15 -2.14 3.39
C TYR A 61 5.15 -3.38 4.28
N GLU A 62 5.71 -3.30 5.49
CA GLU A 62 5.69 -4.43 6.43
C GLU A 62 4.25 -4.89 6.72
N LEU A 63 3.31 -3.96 6.90
CA LEU A 63 1.90 -4.31 7.09
C LEU A 63 1.31 -5.03 5.87
N ILE A 64 1.57 -4.53 4.67
CA ILE A 64 1.08 -5.15 3.42
C ILE A 64 1.69 -6.55 3.26
N ARG A 65 2.99 -6.68 3.51
CA ARG A 65 3.71 -7.95 3.45
C ARG A 65 3.18 -8.95 4.48
N GLU A 66 2.90 -8.51 5.70
CA GLU A 66 2.29 -9.36 6.72
C GLU A 66 0.89 -9.82 6.32
N GLU A 67 0.04 -8.95 5.79
CA GLU A 67 -1.27 -9.35 5.28
C GLU A 67 -1.15 -10.34 4.12
N PHE A 68 -0.14 -10.16 3.26
CA PHE A 68 0.10 -11.06 2.12
C PHE A 68 0.53 -12.45 2.59
N LEU A 69 1.36 -12.53 3.63
CA LEU A 69 1.83 -13.78 4.22
C LEU A 69 0.76 -14.51 5.05
N LYS A 70 -0.23 -13.76 5.59
CA LYS A 70 -1.35 -14.30 6.39
C LYS A 70 -2.56 -14.72 5.53
N LYS A 71 -2.47 -14.55 4.21
CA LYS A 71 -3.54 -14.75 3.25
C LYS A 71 -3.90 -16.22 3.04
#